data_AF-A0AAD1HHG0-F1
#
_entry.id   AF-A0AAD1HHG0-F1
#
_cell.length_a   1.000
_cell.length_b   1.000
_cell.length_c   1.000
_cell.angle_alpha   90.00
_cell.angle_beta   90.00
_cell.angle_gamma   90.00
#
_symmetry.space_group_name_H-M   'P 1'
#
loop_
_entity.id
_entity.type
_entity.pdbx_description
1 polymer ?
#
loop_
_entity_poly.entity_id
_entity_poly.type
_entity_poly.pdbx_seq_one_letter_code
_entity_poly.pdbx_strand_id
1 'polypeptide(L)'
;MGKIYDNVTELVGHTPLVRLNRLTEGLDAEVAVKLEFYNPANSVKDRIGVAIIDAAEASGELKPGGTIVEATSGNTGIALAMVGAARGYKVILTMPETMSTERRVMLRAYGAEIVLTPGSEGMAGAVEKSRQIIAETDNAVSANQFGNPANPAIHEKTTAEEVWNDTDGKVDIFVAGIGTGGTVTGVGHVLKERKPGVQIVGVEPKDSPLLTEGKAGPHKIQGMGANFVPEVLDRGAYDEIVDVELDDAIRVARDLGTAEGILGGISSGAIVWAALEIAKRPENAGKLIAWRSSATTASAISPHHFSSTSGTDFMGLLSTLREDLSNARGHDPAARGDVENALVYSGLHAIWSYRLAHRLWARPALRGPARVLSQLTRFATGIEIHPGATIGRRFFIDHGMGVVIGETAEIGDDVMLYHGVTLGGRSLEHGKRHPTLGDRVVVGAGAKILGPLVIGDDSAIGANAVVTHDVPADSIATGIPAVVRPRNERQREQLVDPTFYVDPAMYI
;
A
#
# COMPACT_ATOMS: atom_id res chain seq x y z
N MET A 1 28.66 17.11 -15.08
CA MET A 1 28.06 18.32 -14.48
C MET A 1 26.82 17.87 -13.72
N GLY A 2 26.53 18.40 -12.53
CA GLY A 2 25.31 18.01 -11.82
C GLY A 2 24.07 18.51 -12.58
N LYS A 3 23.04 17.67 -12.73
CA LYS A 3 21.73 18.08 -13.24
C LYS A 3 20.79 18.28 -12.04
N ILE A 4 20.18 19.46 -11.96
CA ILE A 4 19.02 19.73 -11.13
C ILE A 4 17.83 19.80 -12.10
N TYR A 5 16.70 19.24 -11.69
CA TYR A 5 15.47 19.15 -12.48
C TYR A 5 14.49 20.22 -11.98
N ASP A 6 13.69 20.81 -12.87
CA ASP A 6 12.81 21.93 -12.47
C ASP A 6 11.59 21.45 -11.68
N ASN A 7 11.15 20.20 -11.91
CA ASN A 7 10.07 19.57 -11.14
C ASN A 7 10.12 18.02 -11.21
N VAL A 8 9.29 17.36 -10.40
CA VAL A 8 9.25 15.89 -10.26
C VAL A 8 8.86 15.14 -11.56
N THR A 9 8.15 15.78 -12.49
CA THR A 9 7.74 15.09 -13.75
C THR A 9 8.91 14.78 -14.66
N GLU A 10 10.04 15.48 -14.53
CA GLU A 10 11.27 15.22 -15.29
C GLU A 10 12.11 14.06 -14.74
N LEU A 11 11.73 13.51 -13.58
CA LEU A 11 12.33 12.31 -12.98
C LEU A 11 11.65 11.01 -13.46
N VAL A 12 10.66 11.12 -14.35
CA VAL A 12 9.93 9.97 -14.91
C VAL A 12 10.75 9.30 -16.01
N GLY A 13 10.77 7.96 -16.01
CA GLY A 13 11.58 7.15 -16.90
C GLY A 13 12.97 6.82 -16.35
N HIS A 14 13.86 6.34 -17.22
CA HIS A 14 15.22 5.91 -16.88
C HIS A 14 15.29 4.88 -15.71
N THR A 15 14.25 4.06 -15.57
CA THR A 15 14.15 3.08 -14.47
C THR A 15 15.13 1.91 -14.68
N PRO A 16 15.69 1.29 -13.64
CA PRO A 16 16.74 0.30 -13.83
C PRO A 16 16.21 -1.05 -14.36
N LEU A 17 17.09 -1.78 -15.07
CA LEU A 17 16.93 -3.18 -15.45
C LEU A 17 17.75 -4.07 -14.48
N VAL A 18 17.17 -5.13 -13.91
CA VAL A 18 17.82 -6.01 -12.92
C VAL A 18 17.62 -7.49 -13.25
N ARG A 19 18.70 -8.28 -13.30
CA ARG A 19 18.64 -9.73 -13.53
C ARG A 19 18.01 -10.49 -12.34
N LEU A 20 17.15 -11.47 -12.63
CA LEU A 20 16.72 -12.50 -11.68
C LEU A 20 17.77 -13.63 -11.57
N ASN A 21 18.01 -14.15 -10.38
CA ASN A 21 19.07 -15.12 -10.11
C ASN A 21 18.59 -16.38 -9.39
N ARG A 22 17.64 -16.27 -8.45
CA ARG A 22 17.11 -17.40 -7.67
C ARG A 22 15.88 -18.02 -8.32
N LEU A 23 15.01 -17.21 -8.92
CA LEU A 23 13.82 -17.70 -9.63
C LEU A 23 14.16 -18.33 -10.99
N THR A 24 15.38 -18.07 -11.48
CA THR A 24 15.95 -18.58 -12.73
C THR A 24 16.96 -19.70 -12.51
N GLU A 25 17.15 -20.18 -11.28
CA GLU A 25 18.10 -21.26 -10.98
C GLU A 25 17.71 -22.54 -11.74
N GLY A 26 18.63 -23.05 -12.55
CA GLY A 26 18.40 -24.22 -13.42
C GLY A 26 17.67 -23.92 -14.74
N LEU A 27 17.45 -22.64 -15.09
CA LEU A 27 16.97 -22.24 -16.41
C LEU A 27 18.14 -21.82 -17.31
N ASP A 28 18.11 -22.20 -18.58
CA ASP A 28 19.14 -21.83 -19.56
C ASP A 28 18.94 -20.42 -20.16
N ALA A 29 17.82 -19.75 -19.87
CA ALA A 29 17.50 -18.40 -20.34
C ALA A 29 17.76 -17.34 -19.25
N GLU A 30 18.23 -16.15 -19.66
CA GLU A 30 18.40 -15.02 -18.74
C GLU A 30 17.10 -14.22 -18.64
N VAL A 31 16.65 -13.91 -17.41
CA VAL A 31 15.45 -13.09 -17.17
C VAL A 31 15.83 -11.80 -16.42
N ALA A 32 15.36 -10.66 -16.92
CA ALA A 32 15.63 -9.34 -16.36
C ALA A 32 14.37 -8.48 -16.19
N VAL A 33 14.35 -7.70 -15.11
CA VAL A 33 13.21 -6.89 -14.64
C VAL A 33 13.42 -5.42 -14.91
N LYS A 34 12.52 -4.77 -15.64
CA LYS A 34 12.43 -3.31 -15.72
C LYS A 34 11.63 -2.78 -14.53
N LEU A 35 12.28 -2.05 -13.63
CA LEU A 35 11.74 -1.67 -12.33
C LEU A 35 10.96 -0.34 -12.40
N GLU A 36 9.81 -0.35 -13.10
CA GLU A 36 8.93 0.82 -13.28
C GLU A 36 8.34 1.39 -11.97
N PHE A 37 8.62 0.79 -10.83
CA PHE A 37 8.34 1.37 -9.52
C PHE A 37 9.39 2.38 -9.04
N TYR A 38 10.49 2.57 -9.76
CA TYR A 38 11.42 3.68 -9.53
C TYR A 38 10.96 5.01 -10.15
N ASN A 39 9.85 5.05 -10.89
CA ASN A 39 9.21 6.33 -11.23
C ASN A 39 8.69 7.02 -9.94
N PRO A 40 8.55 8.36 -9.90
CA PRO A 40 8.37 9.11 -8.65
C PRO A 40 7.09 8.82 -7.86
N ALA A 41 6.00 8.44 -8.53
CA ALA A 41 4.75 7.96 -7.93
C ALA A 41 4.64 6.42 -7.94
N ASN A 42 5.79 5.75 -8.06
CA ASN A 42 6.01 4.31 -7.93
C ASN A 42 5.32 3.44 -9.00
N SER A 43 5.12 3.95 -10.23
CA SER A 43 4.49 3.14 -11.28
C SER A 43 4.86 3.49 -12.74
N VAL A 44 4.57 2.58 -13.67
CA VAL A 44 4.66 2.87 -15.12
C VAL A 44 3.72 4.00 -15.55
N LYS A 45 2.64 4.25 -14.79
CA LYS A 45 1.58 5.16 -15.20
C LYS A 45 2.04 6.61 -15.14
N ASP A 46 3.09 6.88 -14.39
CA ASP A 46 3.83 8.13 -14.34
C ASP A 46 4.26 8.56 -15.76
N ARG A 47 4.77 7.63 -16.58
CA ARG A 47 5.14 7.87 -17.99
C ARG A 47 3.96 8.38 -18.81
N ILE A 48 2.82 7.69 -18.75
CA ILE A 48 1.65 8.08 -19.54
C ILE A 48 0.97 9.33 -18.96
N GLY A 49 0.99 9.51 -17.64
CA GLY A 49 0.46 10.71 -16.98
C GLY A 49 1.21 11.97 -17.37
N VAL A 50 2.55 11.89 -17.50
CA VAL A 50 3.36 12.98 -18.06
C VAL A 50 3.06 13.16 -19.54
N ALA A 51 3.19 12.11 -20.36
CA ALA A 51 3.09 12.24 -21.83
C ALA A 51 1.70 12.68 -22.34
N ILE A 52 0.63 12.28 -21.66
CA ILE A 52 -0.74 12.71 -21.99
C ILE A 52 -0.91 14.22 -21.72
N ILE A 53 -0.32 14.72 -20.65
CA ILE A 53 -0.38 16.14 -20.29
C ILE A 53 0.58 16.98 -21.15
N ASP A 54 1.78 16.50 -21.44
CA ASP A 54 2.69 17.10 -22.43
C ASP A 54 2.01 17.26 -23.80
N ALA A 55 1.24 16.24 -24.24
CA ALA A 55 0.51 16.29 -25.50
C ALA A 55 -0.63 17.32 -25.49
N ALA A 56 -1.40 17.40 -24.40
CA ALA A 56 -2.49 18.37 -24.24
C ALA A 56 -2.00 19.82 -24.07
N GLU A 57 -0.83 20.02 -23.42
CA GLU A 57 -0.11 21.29 -23.36
C GLU A 57 0.36 21.70 -24.76
N ALA A 58 0.99 20.79 -25.51
CA ALA A 58 1.54 21.05 -26.83
C ALA A 58 0.46 21.31 -27.91
N SER A 59 -0.71 20.68 -27.82
CA SER A 59 -1.85 20.97 -28.71
C SER A 59 -2.60 22.25 -28.33
N GLY A 60 -2.41 22.76 -27.10
CA GLY A 60 -3.13 23.90 -26.55
C GLY A 60 -4.55 23.58 -26.04
N GLU A 61 -4.90 22.29 -25.96
CA GLU A 61 -6.14 21.80 -25.34
C GLU A 61 -6.16 22.07 -23.84
N LEU A 62 -5.02 21.88 -23.16
CA LEU A 62 -4.84 22.22 -21.75
C LEU A 62 -3.96 23.47 -21.61
N LYS A 63 -4.55 24.56 -21.10
CA LYS A 63 -3.86 25.83 -20.83
C LYS A 63 -3.49 25.93 -19.35
N PRO A 64 -2.45 26.70 -18.96
CA PRO A 64 -2.01 26.84 -17.57
C PRO A 64 -3.16 27.10 -16.59
N GLY A 65 -3.17 26.38 -15.45
CA GLY A 65 -4.25 26.44 -14.46
C GLY A 65 -5.54 25.68 -14.85
N GLY A 66 -5.52 24.92 -15.95
CA GLY A 66 -6.64 24.07 -16.39
C GLY A 66 -6.89 22.85 -15.52
N THR A 67 -7.86 22.03 -15.97
CA THR A 67 -8.35 20.86 -15.21
C THR A 67 -8.09 19.55 -15.96
N ILE A 68 -7.44 18.61 -15.28
CA ILE A 68 -7.27 17.23 -15.73
C ILE A 68 -8.42 16.40 -15.14
N VAL A 69 -9.17 15.70 -15.98
CA VAL A 69 -10.28 14.83 -15.55
C VAL A 69 -10.03 13.40 -16.05
N GLU A 70 -10.19 12.40 -15.18
CA GLU A 70 -10.09 10.99 -15.58
C GLU A 70 -10.96 10.09 -14.68
N ALA A 71 -11.54 9.05 -15.29
CA ALA A 71 -12.31 8.04 -14.57
C ALA A 71 -11.41 6.89 -14.13
N THR A 72 -10.77 7.03 -12.97
CA THR A 72 -9.85 6.00 -12.47
C THR A 72 -9.60 6.11 -10.96
N SER A 73 -9.45 4.94 -10.33
CA SER A 73 -8.97 4.78 -8.94
C SER A 73 -7.58 4.13 -8.86
N GLY A 74 -7.00 3.76 -10.01
CA GLY A 74 -5.72 3.05 -10.10
C GLY A 74 -4.52 3.97 -10.30
N ASN A 75 -3.37 3.38 -10.61
CA ASN A 75 -2.08 4.07 -10.76
C ASN A 75 -2.10 5.25 -11.74
N THR A 76 -3.00 5.27 -12.73
CA THR A 76 -3.15 6.42 -13.64
C THR A 76 -3.66 7.66 -12.91
N GLY A 77 -4.58 7.51 -11.95
CA GLY A 77 -5.03 8.64 -11.12
C GLY A 77 -3.92 9.17 -10.23
N ILE A 78 -3.06 8.28 -9.71
CA ILE A 78 -1.87 8.63 -8.92
C ILE A 78 -0.92 9.49 -9.76
N ALA A 79 -0.58 9.02 -10.96
CA ALA A 79 0.29 9.72 -11.88
C ALA A 79 -0.26 11.10 -12.28
N LEU A 80 -1.54 11.18 -12.65
CA LEU A 80 -2.19 12.44 -13.02
C LEU A 80 -2.27 13.42 -11.86
N ALA A 81 -2.53 12.93 -10.63
CA ALA A 81 -2.54 13.75 -9.42
C ALA A 81 -1.15 14.33 -9.13
N MET A 82 -0.08 13.52 -9.24
CA MET A 82 1.30 13.98 -9.13
C MET A 82 1.65 15.03 -10.18
N VAL A 83 1.31 14.79 -11.45
CA VAL A 83 1.58 15.73 -12.57
C VAL A 83 0.84 17.06 -12.36
N GLY A 84 -0.45 17.01 -12.00
CA GLY A 84 -1.24 18.22 -11.74
C GLY A 84 -0.70 19.02 -10.56
N ALA A 85 -0.35 18.36 -9.46
CA ALA A 85 0.29 19.00 -8.30
C ALA A 85 1.62 19.67 -8.67
N ALA A 86 2.44 19.02 -9.50
CA ALA A 86 3.75 19.52 -9.89
C ALA A 86 3.71 20.68 -10.90
N ARG A 87 2.68 20.73 -11.74
CA ARG A 87 2.55 21.72 -12.83
C ARG A 87 1.46 22.78 -12.61
N GLY A 88 0.71 22.70 -11.51
CA GLY A 88 -0.33 23.67 -11.16
C GLY A 88 -1.66 23.48 -11.88
N TYR A 89 -2.02 22.23 -12.23
CA TYR A 89 -3.34 21.90 -12.76
C TYR A 89 -4.27 21.40 -11.66
N LYS A 90 -5.56 21.71 -11.78
CA LYS A 90 -6.59 21.04 -11.00
C LYS A 90 -6.72 19.60 -11.50
N VAL A 91 -6.89 18.63 -10.60
CA VAL A 91 -7.12 17.22 -10.96
C VAL A 91 -8.43 16.76 -10.35
N ILE A 92 -9.34 16.23 -11.17
CA ILE A 92 -10.62 15.67 -10.75
C ILE A 92 -10.68 14.21 -11.18
N LEU A 93 -10.82 13.31 -10.21
CA LEU A 93 -10.89 11.87 -10.47
C LEU A 93 -12.28 11.34 -10.12
N THR A 94 -12.97 10.75 -11.10
CA THR A 94 -14.24 10.07 -10.88
C THR A 94 -14.02 8.60 -10.62
N MET A 95 -14.69 8.06 -9.60
CA MET A 95 -14.60 6.64 -9.26
C MET A 95 -15.81 6.16 -8.45
N PRO A 96 -16.15 4.86 -8.47
CA PRO A 96 -17.20 4.30 -7.62
C PRO A 96 -16.89 4.51 -6.13
N GLU A 97 -17.93 4.73 -5.33
CA GLU A 97 -17.80 4.87 -3.87
C GLU A 97 -17.23 3.62 -3.16
N THR A 98 -17.32 2.46 -3.82
CA THR A 98 -16.78 1.16 -3.41
C THR A 98 -15.25 1.06 -3.51
N MET A 99 -14.58 2.06 -4.10
CA MET A 99 -13.11 2.09 -4.18
C MET A 99 -12.47 2.38 -2.83
N SER A 100 -11.34 1.72 -2.57
CA SER A 100 -10.70 1.70 -1.25
C SER A 100 -10.33 3.09 -0.71
N THR A 101 -10.39 3.24 0.61
CA THR A 101 -10.19 4.55 1.26
C THR A 101 -8.73 4.98 1.20
N GLU A 102 -7.80 4.03 1.22
CA GLU A 102 -6.36 4.19 1.15
C GLU A 102 -5.97 4.89 -0.17
N ARG A 103 -6.54 4.42 -1.29
CA ARG A 103 -6.37 5.05 -2.61
C ARG A 103 -6.92 6.48 -2.62
N ARG A 104 -8.11 6.70 -2.05
CA ARG A 104 -8.72 8.03 -1.95
C ARG A 104 -7.92 8.99 -1.06
N VAL A 105 -7.30 8.52 0.01
CA VAL A 105 -6.42 9.30 0.88
C VAL A 105 -5.16 9.72 0.11
N MET A 106 -4.51 8.78 -0.56
CA MET A 106 -3.29 9.05 -1.33
C MET A 106 -3.56 10.06 -2.46
N LEU A 107 -4.66 9.93 -3.21
CA LEU A 107 -5.00 10.85 -4.30
C LEU A 107 -5.28 12.27 -3.78
N ARG A 108 -5.94 12.40 -2.63
CA ARG A 108 -6.13 13.70 -1.94
C ARG A 108 -4.84 14.28 -1.36
N ALA A 109 -3.84 13.46 -1.03
CA ALA A 109 -2.54 13.94 -0.56
C ALA A 109 -1.76 14.66 -1.68
N TYR A 110 -1.95 14.25 -2.94
CA TYR A 110 -1.54 15.02 -4.13
C TYR A 110 -2.50 16.17 -4.51
N GLY A 111 -3.52 16.46 -3.69
CA GLY A 111 -4.47 17.56 -3.93
C GLY A 111 -5.56 17.28 -4.98
N ALA A 112 -5.73 16.04 -5.44
CA ALA A 112 -6.80 15.72 -6.38
C ALA A 112 -8.19 15.78 -5.71
N GLU A 113 -9.15 16.41 -6.39
CA GLU A 113 -10.57 16.28 -6.06
C GLU A 113 -11.06 14.89 -6.48
N ILE A 114 -11.89 14.28 -5.63
CA ILE A 114 -12.48 12.96 -5.87
C ILE A 114 -13.99 13.09 -5.92
N VAL A 115 -14.57 12.78 -7.07
CA VAL A 115 -16.02 12.72 -7.28
C VAL A 115 -16.44 11.25 -7.23
N LEU A 116 -17.22 10.89 -6.22
CA LEU A 116 -17.71 9.52 -6.06
C LEU A 116 -18.99 9.32 -6.88
N THR A 117 -19.07 8.19 -7.59
CA THR A 117 -20.28 7.73 -8.28
C THR A 117 -20.90 6.53 -7.55
N PRO A 118 -22.20 6.24 -7.73
CA PRO A 118 -22.87 5.12 -7.09
C PRO A 118 -22.17 3.79 -7.37
N GLY A 119 -22.00 2.95 -6.35
CA GLY A 119 -21.32 1.66 -6.48
C GLY A 119 -21.97 0.73 -7.51
N SER A 120 -23.29 0.83 -7.69
CA SER A 120 -24.10 0.04 -8.63
C SER A 120 -23.82 0.34 -10.10
N GLU A 121 -23.28 1.51 -10.43
CA GLU A 121 -22.96 1.90 -11.82
C GLU A 121 -21.53 1.50 -12.23
N GLY A 122 -20.71 1.10 -11.26
CA GLY A 122 -19.32 0.70 -11.46
C GLY A 122 -18.50 1.76 -12.21
N MET A 123 -17.48 1.32 -12.94
CA MET A 123 -16.64 2.23 -13.72
C MET A 123 -17.40 2.92 -14.86
N ALA A 124 -18.51 2.35 -15.36
CA ALA A 124 -19.30 2.99 -16.41
C ALA A 124 -19.92 4.31 -15.94
N GLY A 125 -20.49 4.35 -14.72
CA GLY A 125 -20.96 5.59 -14.10
C GLY A 125 -19.83 6.60 -13.85
N ALA A 126 -18.64 6.12 -13.46
CA ALA A 126 -17.48 6.99 -13.30
C ALA A 126 -17.02 7.63 -14.63
N VAL A 127 -16.99 6.87 -15.73
CA VAL A 127 -16.70 7.38 -17.09
C VAL A 127 -17.75 8.39 -17.55
N GLU A 128 -19.03 8.13 -17.29
CA GLU A 128 -20.07 9.07 -17.67
C GLU A 128 -19.98 10.36 -16.84
N LYS A 129 -19.66 10.25 -15.54
CA LYS A 129 -19.48 11.43 -14.69
C LYS A 129 -18.25 12.26 -15.07
N SER A 130 -17.15 11.66 -15.53
CA SER A 130 -16.00 12.45 -16.00
C SER A 130 -16.33 13.22 -17.27
N ARG A 131 -17.05 12.60 -18.22
CA ARG A 131 -17.54 13.28 -19.44
C ARG A 131 -18.41 14.50 -19.12
N GLN A 132 -19.35 14.36 -18.18
CA GLN A 132 -20.18 15.48 -17.72
C GLN A 132 -19.32 16.61 -17.15
N ILE A 133 -18.38 16.30 -16.26
CA ILE A 133 -17.48 17.30 -15.65
C ILE A 133 -16.65 18.02 -16.73
N ILE A 134 -16.12 17.29 -17.72
CA ILE A 134 -15.38 17.90 -18.83
C ILE A 134 -16.27 18.83 -19.66
N ALA A 135 -17.50 18.43 -19.98
CA ALA A 135 -18.45 19.25 -20.73
C ALA A 135 -18.91 20.51 -19.97
N GLU A 136 -18.87 20.48 -18.64
CA GLU A 136 -19.27 21.58 -17.74
C GLU A 136 -18.09 22.46 -17.27
N THR A 137 -16.84 22.09 -17.57
CA THR A 137 -15.63 22.76 -17.06
C THR A 137 -14.81 23.38 -18.19
N ASP A 138 -14.74 24.71 -18.23
CA ASP A 138 -13.82 25.43 -19.13
C ASP A 138 -12.36 25.02 -18.89
N ASN A 139 -11.58 24.88 -19.97
CA ASN A 139 -10.17 24.48 -19.93
C ASN A 139 -9.93 23.14 -19.21
N ALA A 140 -10.80 22.15 -19.46
CA ALA A 140 -10.66 20.78 -18.98
C ALA A 140 -10.30 19.79 -20.10
N VAL A 141 -9.47 18.80 -19.78
CA VAL A 141 -9.10 17.70 -20.68
C VAL A 141 -9.36 16.33 -20.05
N SER A 142 -9.75 15.37 -20.88
CA SER A 142 -9.74 13.95 -20.51
C SER A 142 -8.33 13.38 -20.68
N ALA A 143 -7.82 12.64 -19.71
CA ALA A 143 -6.59 11.89 -19.94
C ALA A 143 -6.80 10.76 -20.98
N ASN A 144 -8.00 10.17 -21.01
CA ASN A 144 -8.42 9.10 -21.93
C ASN A 144 -7.38 7.97 -22.10
N GLN A 145 -6.91 7.39 -20.99
CA GLN A 145 -5.76 6.48 -21.02
C GLN A 145 -5.88 5.25 -21.95
N PHE A 146 -7.09 4.88 -22.39
CA PHE A 146 -7.34 3.73 -23.27
C PHE A 146 -7.42 4.09 -24.77
N GLY A 147 -7.59 5.37 -25.11
CA GLY A 147 -7.67 5.89 -26.48
C GLY A 147 -6.65 6.97 -26.84
N ASN A 148 -5.90 7.50 -25.86
CA ASN A 148 -4.96 8.59 -26.10
C ASN A 148 -3.64 8.07 -26.72
N PRO A 149 -3.26 8.49 -27.95
CA PRO A 149 -2.06 8.01 -28.64
C PRO A 149 -0.75 8.39 -27.94
N ALA A 150 -0.74 9.35 -27.01
CA ALA A 150 0.43 9.63 -26.18
C ALA A 150 0.84 8.45 -25.27
N ASN A 151 -0.10 7.53 -24.96
CA ASN A 151 0.16 6.34 -24.14
C ASN A 151 1.14 5.35 -24.82
N PRO A 152 0.88 4.80 -26.03
CA PRO A 152 1.88 3.99 -26.73
C PRO A 152 3.11 4.82 -27.12
N ALA A 153 2.94 6.06 -27.57
CA ALA A 153 4.05 6.87 -28.06
C ALA A 153 5.13 7.21 -26.99
N ILE A 154 4.78 7.30 -25.70
CA ILE A 154 5.83 7.46 -24.66
C ILE A 154 6.60 6.15 -24.44
N HIS A 155 5.97 5.00 -24.62
CA HIS A 155 6.63 3.70 -24.52
C HIS A 155 7.57 3.44 -25.70
N GLU A 156 7.23 3.89 -26.91
CA GLU A 156 8.14 3.94 -28.06
C GLU A 156 9.37 4.80 -27.74
N LYS A 157 9.15 6.06 -27.34
CA LYS A 157 10.22 7.06 -27.13
C LYS A 157 11.11 6.81 -25.91
N THR A 158 10.65 6.06 -24.91
CA THR A 158 11.38 5.88 -23.64
C THR A 158 11.53 4.42 -23.25
N THR A 159 10.44 3.70 -22.94
CA THR A 159 10.53 2.34 -22.39
C THR A 159 11.23 1.37 -23.34
N ALA A 160 10.96 1.45 -24.64
CA ALA A 160 11.60 0.60 -25.65
C ALA A 160 13.09 0.95 -25.83
N GLU A 161 13.41 2.25 -25.92
CA GLU A 161 14.79 2.76 -26.00
C GLU A 161 15.62 2.35 -24.78
N GLU A 162 15.07 2.51 -23.58
CA GLU A 162 15.75 2.10 -22.35
C GLU A 162 15.98 0.59 -22.33
N VAL A 163 14.99 -0.25 -22.64
CA VAL A 163 15.17 -1.72 -22.70
C VAL A 163 16.18 -2.12 -23.77
N TRP A 164 16.19 -1.46 -24.93
CA TRP A 164 17.18 -1.70 -25.97
C TRP A 164 18.59 -1.35 -25.51
N ASN A 165 18.77 -0.17 -24.91
CA ASN A 165 20.09 0.33 -24.48
C ASN A 165 20.61 -0.45 -23.26
N ASP A 166 19.77 -0.72 -22.26
CA ASP A 166 20.13 -1.47 -21.05
C ASP A 166 20.51 -2.93 -21.34
N THR A 167 20.15 -3.45 -22.52
CA THR A 167 20.45 -4.83 -22.96
C THR A 167 21.51 -4.90 -24.07
N ASP A 168 22.15 -3.80 -24.47
CA ASP A 168 22.98 -3.71 -25.69
C ASP A 168 22.29 -4.26 -26.96
N GLY A 169 20.97 -4.13 -27.07
CA GLY A 169 20.16 -4.72 -28.16
C GLY A 169 20.02 -6.25 -28.11
N LYS A 170 20.44 -6.90 -27.02
CA LYS A 170 20.41 -8.36 -26.88
C LYS A 170 19.03 -8.92 -26.54
N VAL A 171 18.09 -8.11 -26.05
CA VAL A 171 16.71 -8.55 -25.73
C VAL A 171 16.12 -9.42 -26.85
N ASP A 172 15.73 -10.64 -26.53
CA ASP A 172 15.12 -11.60 -27.48
C ASP A 172 13.61 -11.70 -27.28
N ILE A 173 13.15 -11.53 -26.03
CA ILE A 173 11.74 -11.61 -25.66
C ILE A 173 11.41 -10.45 -24.72
N PHE A 174 10.33 -9.73 -24.98
CA PHE A 174 9.77 -8.74 -24.07
C PHE A 174 8.39 -9.16 -23.56
N VAL A 175 8.19 -9.22 -22.25
CA VAL A 175 6.93 -9.68 -21.63
C VAL A 175 6.27 -8.53 -20.83
N ALA A 176 4.99 -8.26 -21.08
CA ALA A 176 4.25 -7.23 -20.35
C ALA A 176 2.74 -7.48 -20.22
N GLY A 177 2.19 -7.17 -19.05
CA GLY A 177 0.75 -7.29 -18.76
C GLY A 177 -0.10 -6.23 -19.44
N ILE A 178 -1.20 -6.64 -20.07
CA ILE A 178 -2.06 -5.77 -20.86
C ILE A 178 -3.17 -5.18 -19.98
N GLY A 179 -2.95 -3.93 -19.56
CA GLY A 179 -3.99 -3.06 -18.99
C GLY A 179 -4.56 -2.13 -20.05
N THR A 180 -3.86 -1.03 -20.31
CA THR A 180 -4.20 -0.09 -21.41
C THR A 180 -3.66 -0.54 -22.77
N GLY A 181 -2.81 -1.56 -22.84
CA GLY A 181 -2.13 -1.99 -24.07
C GLY A 181 -0.88 -1.19 -24.45
N GLY A 182 -0.88 0.13 -24.24
CA GLY A 182 0.18 1.03 -24.72
C GLY A 182 1.64 0.61 -24.45
N THR A 183 1.96 -0.05 -23.32
CA THR A 183 3.31 -0.56 -23.07
C THR A 183 3.71 -1.70 -24.03
N VAL A 184 2.81 -2.65 -24.30
CA VAL A 184 3.06 -3.74 -25.26
C VAL A 184 3.14 -3.18 -26.67
N THR A 185 2.22 -2.27 -27.03
CA THR A 185 2.19 -1.63 -28.35
C THR A 185 3.46 -0.83 -28.64
N GLY A 186 3.79 0.15 -27.79
CA GLY A 186 4.93 1.03 -28.05
C GLY A 186 6.30 0.33 -27.95
N VAL A 187 6.45 -0.63 -27.03
CA VAL A 187 7.68 -1.45 -26.99
C VAL A 187 7.74 -2.42 -28.18
N GLY A 188 6.62 -3.00 -28.58
CA GLY A 188 6.54 -3.92 -29.71
C GLY A 188 6.91 -3.27 -31.03
N HIS A 189 6.41 -2.07 -31.32
CA HIS A 189 6.77 -1.31 -32.54
C HIS A 189 8.30 -1.13 -32.68
N VAL A 190 8.93 -0.53 -31.67
CA VAL A 190 10.36 -0.15 -31.74
C VAL A 190 11.27 -1.37 -31.68
N LEU A 191 10.99 -2.35 -30.81
CA LEU A 191 11.85 -3.53 -30.72
C LEU A 191 11.76 -4.40 -31.98
N LYS A 192 10.57 -4.56 -32.59
CA LYS A 192 10.42 -5.33 -33.84
C LYS A 192 11.09 -4.64 -35.04
N GLU A 193 11.08 -3.31 -35.09
CA GLU A 193 11.85 -2.56 -36.11
C GLU A 193 13.36 -2.82 -35.97
N ARG A 194 13.89 -2.76 -34.74
CA ARG A 194 15.33 -2.94 -34.47
C ARG A 194 15.81 -4.38 -34.57
N LYS A 195 14.96 -5.34 -34.21
CA LYS A 195 15.25 -6.78 -34.21
C LYS A 195 13.99 -7.54 -34.65
N PRO A 196 13.81 -7.80 -35.96
CA PRO A 196 12.61 -8.46 -36.48
C PRO A 196 12.30 -9.85 -35.91
N GLY A 197 13.29 -10.51 -35.30
CA GLY A 197 13.13 -11.79 -34.58
C GLY A 197 12.83 -11.67 -33.08
N VAL A 198 12.61 -10.46 -32.54
CA VAL A 198 12.21 -10.27 -31.14
C VAL A 198 10.76 -10.73 -30.95
N GLN A 199 10.53 -11.51 -29.90
CA GLN A 199 9.19 -11.92 -29.48
C GLN A 199 8.64 -10.91 -28.47
N ILE A 200 7.39 -10.50 -28.64
CA ILE A 200 6.67 -9.61 -27.74
C ILE A 200 5.47 -10.39 -27.20
N VAL A 201 5.39 -10.51 -25.89
CA VAL A 201 4.40 -11.36 -25.21
C VAL A 201 3.52 -10.54 -24.28
N GLY A 202 2.22 -10.54 -24.55
CA GLY A 202 1.21 -9.99 -23.65
C GLY A 202 0.86 -10.96 -22.53
N VAL A 203 0.42 -10.41 -21.40
CA VAL A 203 -0.05 -11.22 -20.26
C VAL A 203 -1.44 -10.74 -19.85
N GLU A 204 -2.39 -11.68 -19.71
CA GLU A 204 -3.74 -11.40 -19.24
C GLU A 204 -4.21 -12.40 -18.14
N PRO A 205 -5.25 -12.07 -17.37
CA PRO A 205 -5.79 -12.96 -16.34
C PRO A 205 -6.58 -14.10 -16.96
N LYS A 206 -6.34 -15.34 -16.53
CA LYS A 206 -7.06 -16.52 -17.02
C LYS A 206 -8.55 -16.56 -16.61
N ASP A 207 -8.93 -15.85 -15.56
CA ASP A 207 -10.34 -15.56 -15.19
C ASP A 207 -11.04 -14.59 -16.18
N SER A 208 -10.28 -13.91 -17.04
CA SER A 208 -10.80 -12.98 -18.06
C SER A 208 -9.97 -13.03 -19.37
N PRO A 209 -9.97 -14.16 -20.08
CA PRO A 209 -9.19 -14.40 -21.30
C PRO A 209 -9.83 -13.70 -22.51
N LEU A 210 -9.74 -12.37 -22.56
CA LEU A 210 -10.42 -11.55 -23.56
C LEU A 210 -9.64 -11.48 -24.88
N LEU A 211 -8.32 -11.57 -24.83
CA LEU A 211 -7.47 -11.55 -26.01
C LEU A 211 -7.25 -12.96 -26.58
N THR A 212 -7.25 -14.00 -25.74
CA THR A 212 -7.14 -15.41 -26.17
C THR A 212 -8.49 -16.05 -26.53
N GLU A 213 -9.48 -16.01 -25.62
CA GLU A 213 -10.78 -16.67 -25.82
C GLU A 213 -11.93 -15.73 -26.21
N GLY A 214 -11.72 -14.41 -26.19
CA GLY A 214 -12.77 -13.42 -26.44
C GLY A 214 -13.78 -13.26 -25.30
N LYS A 215 -13.44 -13.70 -24.08
CA LYS A 215 -14.34 -13.68 -22.90
C LYS A 215 -13.80 -12.74 -21.82
N ALA A 216 -14.61 -11.76 -21.41
CA ALA A 216 -14.31 -10.92 -20.25
C ALA A 216 -14.92 -11.52 -18.96
N GLY A 217 -14.24 -11.36 -17.82
CA GLY A 217 -14.67 -11.91 -16.53
C GLY A 217 -14.17 -11.10 -15.32
N PRO A 218 -14.72 -11.32 -14.12
CA PRO A 218 -14.21 -10.72 -12.89
C PRO A 218 -12.91 -11.43 -12.45
N HIS A 219 -11.83 -10.68 -12.29
CA HIS A 219 -10.53 -11.21 -11.84
C HIS A 219 -9.90 -10.30 -10.77
N LYS A 220 -8.85 -10.78 -10.09
CA LYS A 220 -8.16 -10.02 -9.01
C LYS A 220 -6.73 -9.57 -9.33
N ILE A 221 -6.19 -9.91 -10.51
CA ILE A 221 -4.87 -9.44 -10.96
C ILE A 221 -4.95 -7.95 -11.37
N GLN A 222 -4.82 -7.05 -10.39
CA GLN A 222 -4.99 -5.61 -10.59
C GLN A 222 -3.88 -5.01 -11.49
N GLY A 223 -4.29 -4.19 -12.48
CA GLY A 223 -3.39 -3.45 -13.38
C GLY A 223 -3.27 -4.01 -14.80
N MET A 224 -3.90 -5.15 -15.07
CA MET A 224 -4.15 -5.74 -16.39
C MET A 224 -5.63 -6.19 -16.49
N GLY A 225 -6.08 -6.70 -17.64
CA GLY A 225 -7.45 -7.23 -17.79
C GLY A 225 -8.53 -6.13 -17.76
N ALA A 226 -8.61 -5.30 -18.78
CA ALA A 226 -9.55 -4.17 -18.78
C ALA A 226 -11.04 -4.56 -18.99
N ASN A 227 -11.34 -5.83 -19.27
CA ASN A 227 -12.67 -6.35 -19.67
C ASN A 227 -13.26 -5.75 -20.97
N PHE A 228 -12.46 -4.98 -21.70
CA PHE A 228 -12.66 -4.57 -23.09
C PHE A 228 -11.28 -4.49 -23.78
N VAL A 229 -11.25 -4.44 -25.11
CA VAL A 229 -10.02 -4.25 -25.89
C VAL A 229 -9.72 -2.75 -25.99
N PRO A 230 -8.60 -2.24 -25.44
CA PRO A 230 -8.26 -0.82 -25.52
C PRO A 230 -8.01 -0.37 -26.97
N GLU A 231 -8.39 0.86 -27.31
CA GLU A 231 -8.16 1.44 -28.65
C GLU A 231 -6.66 1.60 -28.96
N VAL A 232 -5.83 1.88 -27.95
CA VAL A 232 -4.37 2.01 -28.10
C VAL A 232 -3.62 0.67 -28.10
N LEU A 233 -4.31 -0.47 -28.04
CA LEU A 233 -3.69 -1.79 -28.15
C LEU A 233 -3.61 -2.22 -29.62
N ASP A 234 -2.45 -2.00 -30.26
CA ASP A 234 -2.16 -2.69 -31.51
C ASP A 234 -1.94 -4.19 -31.25
N ARG A 235 -2.71 -5.03 -31.95
CA ARG A 235 -2.62 -6.49 -31.93
C ARG A 235 -1.54 -7.06 -32.83
N GLY A 236 -1.00 -6.28 -33.78
CA GLY A 236 0.17 -6.62 -34.58
C GLY A 236 1.50 -6.42 -33.82
N ALA A 237 1.47 -5.74 -32.68
CA ALA A 237 2.66 -5.46 -31.87
C ALA A 237 3.12 -6.64 -31.00
N TYR A 238 2.28 -7.67 -30.78
CA TYR A 238 2.59 -8.86 -29.99
C TYR A 238 2.43 -10.18 -30.77
N ASP A 239 3.19 -11.20 -30.38
CA ASP A 239 3.22 -12.52 -31.03
C ASP A 239 2.44 -13.59 -30.24
N GLU A 240 2.38 -13.44 -28.91
CA GLU A 240 1.79 -14.41 -27.99
C GLU A 240 1.06 -13.68 -26.85
N ILE A 241 -0.02 -14.28 -26.33
CA ILE A 241 -0.63 -13.91 -25.05
C ILE A 241 -0.50 -15.11 -24.12
N VAL A 242 -0.11 -14.86 -22.87
CA VAL A 242 -0.05 -15.87 -21.79
C VAL A 242 -1.13 -15.57 -20.75
N ASP A 243 -1.99 -16.54 -20.51
CA ASP A 243 -3.07 -16.47 -19.53
C ASP A 243 -2.59 -16.95 -18.16
N VAL A 244 -2.74 -16.11 -17.13
CA VAL A 244 -2.17 -16.36 -15.80
C VAL A 244 -3.23 -16.54 -14.73
N GLU A 245 -3.07 -17.57 -13.91
CA GLU A 245 -3.89 -17.84 -12.72
C GLU A 245 -3.55 -16.86 -11.59
N LEU A 246 -4.56 -16.46 -10.81
CA LEU A 246 -4.36 -15.55 -9.67
C LEU A 246 -3.35 -16.09 -8.64
N ASP A 247 -3.45 -17.38 -8.31
CA ASP A 247 -2.61 -18.01 -7.29
C ASP A 247 -1.14 -18.04 -7.70
N ASP A 248 -0.86 -18.27 -9.00
CA ASP A 248 0.49 -18.19 -9.56
C ASP A 248 1.03 -16.76 -9.55
N ALA A 249 0.21 -15.78 -9.91
CA ALA A 249 0.58 -14.37 -9.83
C ALA A 249 0.91 -13.94 -8.38
N ILE A 250 0.13 -14.37 -7.39
CA ILE A 250 0.38 -14.08 -5.96
C ILE A 250 1.64 -14.81 -5.47
N ARG A 251 1.80 -16.09 -5.82
CA ARG A 251 2.95 -16.91 -5.44
C ARG A 251 4.24 -16.29 -5.96
N VAL A 252 4.33 -16.02 -7.26
CA VAL A 252 5.56 -15.46 -7.84
C VAL A 252 5.79 -14.00 -7.41
N ALA A 253 4.76 -13.20 -7.12
CA ALA A 253 4.97 -11.89 -6.49
C ALA A 253 5.65 -12.01 -5.11
N ARG A 254 5.27 -13.00 -4.31
CA ARG A 254 5.94 -13.30 -3.02
C ARG A 254 7.35 -13.84 -3.21
N ASP A 255 7.53 -14.77 -4.14
CA ASP A 255 8.83 -15.38 -4.43
C ASP A 255 9.83 -14.31 -4.93
N LEU A 256 9.39 -13.39 -5.79
CA LEU A 256 10.15 -12.21 -6.25
C LEU A 256 10.59 -11.31 -5.08
N GLY A 257 9.71 -11.07 -4.11
CA GLY A 257 10.04 -10.30 -2.92
C GLY A 257 11.03 -11.01 -1.98
N THR A 258 10.85 -12.31 -1.76
CA THR A 258 11.59 -13.07 -0.73
C THR A 258 12.88 -13.72 -1.23
N ALA A 259 12.98 -14.04 -2.53
CA ALA A 259 14.16 -14.65 -3.12
C ALA A 259 15.08 -13.63 -3.82
N GLU A 260 14.50 -12.60 -4.46
CA GLU A 260 15.24 -11.62 -5.29
C GLU A 260 15.30 -10.21 -4.64
N GLY A 261 14.54 -9.97 -3.57
CA GLY A 261 14.47 -8.67 -2.90
C GLY A 261 13.67 -7.61 -3.65
N ILE A 262 12.84 -8.00 -4.63
CA ILE A 262 12.08 -7.09 -5.50
C ILE A 262 10.60 -7.13 -5.12
N LEU A 263 10.11 -6.11 -4.41
CA LEU A 263 8.75 -6.05 -3.90
C LEU A 263 7.72 -5.58 -4.94
N GLY A 264 7.42 -6.40 -5.95
CA GLY A 264 6.39 -6.10 -6.96
C GLY A 264 4.95 -6.40 -6.51
N GLY A 265 3.97 -5.67 -7.04
CA GLY A 265 2.54 -6.00 -6.87
C GLY A 265 2.08 -7.26 -7.62
N ILE A 266 0.81 -7.67 -7.47
CA ILE A 266 0.26 -8.92 -8.06
C ILE A 266 0.46 -8.97 -9.59
N SER A 267 0.29 -7.85 -10.30
CA SER A 267 0.56 -7.80 -11.75
C SER A 267 2.05 -7.91 -12.09
N SER A 268 2.98 -7.61 -11.18
CA SER A 268 4.40 -7.97 -11.40
C SER A 268 4.53 -9.47 -11.37
N GLY A 269 4.02 -10.13 -10.32
CA GLY A 269 4.06 -11.58 -10.16
C GLY A 269 3.49 -12.34 -11.35
N ALA A 270 2.37 -11.88 -11.91
CA ALA A 270 1.79 -12.47 -13.13
C ALA A 270 2.75 -12.42 -14.34
N ILE A 271 3.43 -11.28 -14.55
CA ILE A 271 4.34 -11.12 -15.69
C ILE A 271 5.67 -11.84 -15.44
N VAL A 272 6.15 -11.89 -14.19
CA VAL A 272 7.31 -12.73 -13.81
C VAL A 272 7.01 -14.19 -14.10
N TRP A 273 5.84 -14.68 -13.68
CA TRP A 273 5.42 -16.06 -13.89
C TRP A 273 5.42 -16.39 -15.38
N ALA A 274 4.80 -15.54 -16.22
CA ALA A 274 4.82 -15.73 -17.66
C ALA A 274 6.24 -15.75 -18.23
N ALA A 275 7.12 -14.82 -17.80
CA ALA A 275 8.52 -14.79 -18.21
C ALA A 275 9.30 -16.07 -17.80
N LEU A 276 9.03 -16.63 -16.61
CA LEU A 276 9.62 -17.88 -16.14
C LEU A 276 9.09 -19.10 -16.90
N GLU A 277 7.80 -19.17 -17.24
CA GLU A 277 7.26 -20.25 -18.07
C GLU A 277 7.79 -20.19 -19.52
N ILE A 278 8.07 -18.99 -20.04
CA ILE A 278 8.72 -18.79 -21.34
C ILE A 278 10.21 -19.17 -21.26
N ALA A 279 10.91 -18.84 -20.16
CA ALA A 279 12.31 -19.18 -19.91
C ALA A 279 12.57 -20.69 -19.84
N LYS A 280 11.58 -21.48 -19.41
CA LYS A 280 11.65 -22.96 -19.35
C LYS A 280 11.57 -23.64 -20.72
N ARG A 281 11.17 -22.93 -21.78
CA ARG A 281 11.00 -23.54 -23.11
C ARG A 281 12.36 -23.81 -23.75
N PRO A 282 12.66 -25.03 -24.25
CA PRO A 282 13.99 -25.38 -24.77
C PRO A 282 14.50 -24.46 -25.89
N GLU A 283 13.60 -23.96 -26.75
CA GLU A 283 13.89 -23.01 -27.81
C GLU A 283 14.29 -21.60 -27.34
N ASN A 284 14.24 -21.35 -26.01
CA ASN A 284 14.63 -20.10 -25.38
C ASN A 284 15.93 -20.19 -24.57
N ALA A 285 16.60 -21.34 -24.56
CA ALA A 285 17.94 -21.48 -23.98
C ALA A 285 18.91 -20.43 -24.55
N GLY A 286 19.62 -19.72 -23.68
CA GLY A 286 20.57 -18.65 -24.01
C GLY A 286 19.93 -17.30 -24.40
N LYS A 287 18.60 -17.17 -24.45
CA LYS A 287 17.91 -15.91 -24.76
C LYS A 287 17.83 -14.97 -23.56
N LEU A 288 17.77 -13.67 -23.83
CA LEU A 288 17.47 -12.64 -22.84
C LEU A 288 15.99 -12.23 -22.88
N ILE A 289 15.29 -12.49 -21.78
CA ILE A 289 13.88 -12.15 -21.54
C ILE A 289 13.83 -10.92 -20.64
N ALA A 290 13.43 -9.77 -21.19
CA ALA A 290 13.15 -8.57 -20.42
C ALA A 290 11.65 -8.47 -20.11
N TRP A 291 11.27 -8.10 -18.89
CA TRP A 291 9.86 -7.83 -18.59
C TRP A 291 9.66 -6.55 -17.78
N ARG A 292 8.47 -5.96 -17.88
CA ARG A 292 8.09 -4.76 -17.14
C ARG A 292 7.37 -5.08 -15.82
N SER A 293 8.00 -4.78 -14.69
CA SER A 293 7.31 -4.83 -13.38
C SER A 293 6.26 -3.73 -13.24
N SER A 294 5.24 -3.99 -12.43
CA SER A 294 4.21 -3.04 -12.03
C SER A 294 4.25 -2.81 -10.53
N ALA A 295 4.54 -1.55 -10.17
CA ALA A 295 4.38 -0.89 -8.87
C ALA A 295 4.76 -1.71 -7.63
N THR A 296 5.72 -1.20 -6.86
CA THR A 296 5.84 -1.58 -5.46
C THR A 296 4.57 -1.17 -4.73
N THR A 297 3.82 -2.14 -4.22
CA THR A 297 3.01 -1.94 -3.03
C THR A 297 3.97 -1.80 -1.86
N ALA A 298 4.64 -0.64 -1.77
CA ALA A 298 5.57 -0.27 -0.71
C ALA A 298 4.80 0.03 0.59
N SER A 299 4.19 -1.02 1.13
CA SER A 299 3.48 -1.03 2.42
C SER A 299 3.45 -2.43 3.03
N ALA A 300 4.49 -3.25 2.81
CA ALA A 300 4.82 -4.42 3.64
C ALA A 300 6.24 -4.97 3.39
N ILE A 301 6.83 -5.55 4.47
CA ILE A 301 7.75 -6.72 4.55
C ILE A 301 9.08 -6.46 5.30
N SER A 302 9.23 -7.09 6.49
CA SER A 302 10.47 -7.74 7.01
C SER A 302 10.24 -8.49 8.37
N PRO A 303 11.11 -9.45 8.80
CA PRO A 303 10.59 -10.74 9.33
C PRO A 303 11.28 -11.42 10.59
N HIS A 304 10.56 -12.35 11.27
CA HIS A 304 11.03 -13.55 12.06
C HIS A 304 11.92 -13.40 13.35
N HIS A 305 12.03 -14.31 14.36
CA HIS A 305 11.26 -15.50 14.84
C HIS A 305 11.71 -16.06 16.25
N PHE A 306 10.81 -16.83 16.92
CA PHE A 306 10.95 -17.93 17.93
C PHE A 306 11.70 -17.87 19.31
N SER A 307 10.89 -17.90 20.41
CA SER A 307 10.99 -18.74 21.65
C SER A 307 12.11 -18.49 22.73
N SER A 308 11.99 -18.74 24.05
CA SER A 308 10.90 -19.23 24.97
C SER A 308 11.15 -18.86 26.48
N THR A 309 10.08 -18.89 27.31
CA THR A 309 9.92 -19.13 28.79
C THR A 309 11.13 -19.23 29.76
N SER A 310 11.10 -18.91 31.07
CA SER A 310 10.08 -18.40 32.04
C SER A 310 10.75 -18.14 33.43
N GLY A 311 10.10 -17.48 34.42
CA GLY A 311 10.50 -17.56 35.85
C GLY A 311 10.30 -16.31 36.73
N THR A 312 9.40 -16.40 37.72
CA THR A 312 8.99 -15.41 38.76
C THR A 312 9.71 -15.60 40.11
N ASP A 313 9.57 -14.80 41.19
CA ASP A 313 9.30 -13.36 41.40
C ASP A 313 9.63 -13.01 42.88
N PHE A 314 10.67 -12.21 43.12
CA PHE A 314 10.84 -11.33 44.29
C PHE A 314 11.18 -9.91 43.81
N MET A 315 10.53 -9.54 42.71
CA MET A 315 11.14 -8.90 41.54
C MET A 315 10.27 -7.70 41.10
N GLY A 316 8.97 -7.74 41.37
CA GLY A 316 7.99 -6.64 41.38
C GLY A 316 8.23 -5.48 40.40
N LEU A 317 8.96 -4.44 40.83
CA LEU A 317 9.22 -3.26 39.99
C LEU A 317 10.23 -3.55 38.87
N LEU A 318 11.31 -4.27 39.19
CA LEU A 318 12.31 -4.71 38.21
C LEU A 318 11.76 -5.80 37.30
N SER A 319 10.80 -6.63 37.76
CA SER A 319 10.09 -7.55 36.87
C SER A 319 9.13 -6.81 35.96
N THR A 320 8.35 -5.81 36.40
CA THR A 320 7.56 -5.00 35.46
C THR A 320 8.44 -4.28 34.43
N LEU A 321 9.59 -3.71 34.83
CA LEU A 321 10.51 -3.09 33.87
C LEU A 321 11.13 -4.10 32.89
N ARG A 322 11.51 -5.30 33.37
CA ARG A 322 12.03 -6.40 32.53
C ARG A 322 10.94 -7.04 31.66
N GLU A 323 9.70 -7.09 32.14
CA GLU A 323 8.52 -7.56 31.43
C GLU A 323 8.19 -6.57 30.33
N ASP A 324 8.12 -5.27 30.60
CA ASP A 324 7.94 -4.21 29.59
C ASP A 324 9.08 -4.26 28.53
N LEU A 325 10.35 -4.44 28.92
CA LEU A 325 11.50 -4.60 28.01
C LEU A 325 11.49 -5.90 27.20
N SER A 326 11.10 -7.02 27.82
CA SER A 326 10.95 -8.31 27.15
C SER A 326 9.76 -8.31 26.20
N ASN A 327 8.72 -7.54 26.53
CA ASN A 327 7.54 -7.34 25.70
C ASN A 327 7.92 -6.54 24.45
N ALA A 328 8.67 -5.45 24.61
CA ALA A 328 9.22 -4.68 23.49
C ALA A 328 10.08 -5.56 22.56
N ARG A 329 10.99 -6.37 23.12
CA ARG A 329 11.78 -7.35 22.34
C ARG A 329 10.95 -8.45 21.67
N GLY A 330 9.79 -8.79 22.23
CA GLY A 330 8.86 -9.75 21.64
C GLY A 330 8.04 -9.21 20.47
N HIS A 331 7.93 -7.88 20.35
CA HIS A 331 7.09 -7.22 19.35
C HIS A 331 7.88 -6.41 18.31
N ASP A 332 9.10 -5.97 18.60
CA ASP A 332 9.96 -5.20 17.68
C ASP A 332 11.28 -5.94 17.38
N PRO A 333 11.48 -6.48 16.15
CA PRO A 333 12.73 -7.11 15.73
C PRO A 333 13.94 -6.18 15.67
N ALA A 334 13.75 -4.86 15.63
CA ALA A 334 14.83 -3.87 15.68
C ALA A 334 15.36 -3.62 17.10
N ALA A 335 14.68 -4.14 18.13
CA ALA A 335 14.94 -3.91 19.56
C ALA A 335 16.15 -4.72 20.09
N ARG A 336 17.34 -4.48 19.52
CA ARG A 336 18.57 -5.31 19.63
C ARG A 336 19.12 -5.55 21.03
N GLY A 337 18.74 -4.76 22.04
CA GLY A 337 19.18 -5.00 23.42
C GLY A 337 18.49 -4.12 24.47
N ASP A 338 18.38 -4.64 25.70
CA ASP A 338 17.65 -3.98 26.80
C ASP A 338 18.11 -2.54 27.08
N VAL A 339 19.42 -2.27 27.00
CA VAL A 339 19.99 -0.95 27.28
C VAL A 339 19.65 0.04 26.17
N GLU A 340 19.68 -0.39 24.91
CA GLU A 340 19.28 0.44 23.76
C GLU A 340 17.79 0.78 23.86
N ASN A 341 16.94 -0.25 24.02
CA ASN A 341 15.49 -0.10 24.14
C ASN A 341 15.10 0.80 25.31
N ALA A 342 15.73 0.63 26.48
CA ALA A 342 15.49 1.49 27.65
C ALA A 342 15.90 2.96 27.42
N LEU A 343 16.81 3.24 26.50
CA LEU A 343 17.31 4.60 26.21
C LEU A 343 16.59 5.29 25.05
N VAL A 344 16.11 4.55 24.03
CA VAL A 344 15.58 5.15 22.80
C VAL A 344 14.09 4.90 22.56
N TYR A 345 13.47 3.93 23.23
CA TYR A 345 12.11 3.50 22.90
C TYR A 345 11.05 4.36 23.61
N SER A 346 10.50 5.34 22.89
CA SER A 346 9.55 6.34 23.41
C SER A 346 8.29 5.73 24.04
N GLY A 347 7.82 4.59 23.52
CA GLY A 347 6.71 3.82 24.10
C GLY A 347 6.98 3.36 25.54
N LEU A 348 8.18 2.84 25.81
CA LEU A 348 8.59 2.39 27.14
C LEU A 348 8.71 3.58 28.11
N HIS A 349 9.29 4.69 27.65
CA HIS A 349 9.39 5.92 28.45
C HIS A 349 8.00 6.44 28.85
N ALA A 350 7.05 6.45 27.92
CA ALA A 350 5.68 6.85 28.19
C ALA A 350 4.99 5.93 29.21
N ILE A 351 5.13 4.61 29.05
CA ILE A 351 4.55 3.60 29.96
C ILE A 351 5.15 3.73 31.37
N TRP A 352 6.48 3.82 31.51
CA TRP A 352 7.13 3.91 32.82
C TRP A 352 6.81 5.22 33.54
N SER A 353 6.79 6.34 32.82
CA SER A 353 6.39 7.63 33.37
C SER A 353 4.91 7.62 33.77
N TYR A 354 4.03 7.01 32.97
CA TYR A 354 2.63 6.78 33.35
C TYR A 354 2.51 5.91 34.61
N ARG A 355 3.25 4.79 34.74
CA ARG A 355 3.21 3.93 35.94
C ARG A 355 3.60 4.72 37.21
N LEU A 356 4.46 5.72 37.10
CA LEU A 356 4.75 6.67 38.18
C LEU A 356 3.62 7.71 38.37
N ALA A 357 3.16 8.35 37.31
CA ALA A 357 2.10 9.36 37.34
C ALA A 357 0.78 8.81 37.92
N HIS A 358 0.41 7.58 37.59
CA HIS A 358 -0.77 6.88 38.11
C HIS A 358 -0.69 6.64 39.62
N ARG A 359 0.48 6.22 40.12
CA ARG A 359 0.73 6.08 41.58
C ARG A 359 0.64 7.41 42.32
N LEU A 360 1.01 8.52 41.68
CA LEU A 360 0.80 9.87 42.21
C LEU A 360 -0.70 10.25 42.17
N TRP A 361 -1.39 9.99 41.05
CA TRP A 361 -2.80 10.31 40.85
C TRP A 361 -3.76 9.64 41.85
N ALA A 362 -3.42 8.42 42.28
CA ALA A 362 -4.12 7.69 43.34
C ALA A 362 -4.15 8.43 44.69
N ARG A 363 -3.27 9.43 44.91
CA ARG A 363 -3.26 10.28 46.10
C ARG A 363 -3.84 11.66 45.75
N PRO A 364 -5.01 12.06 46.30
CA PRO A 364 -5.68 13.32 45.92
C PRO A 364 -4.78 14.56 45.93
N ALA A 365 -3.89 14.68 46.93
CA ALA A 365 -2.94 15.79 47.05
C ALA A 365 -1.86 15.86 45.95
N LEU A 366 -1.62 14.77 45.20
CA LEU A 366 -0.57 14.67 44.18
C LEU A 366 -1.10 14.63 42.74
N ARG A 367 -2.42 14.85 42.55
CA ARG A 367 -3.06 14.88 41.22
C ARG A 367 -2.52 15.97 40.30
N GLY A 368 -2.21 17.16 40.85
CA GLY A 368 -1.55 18.24 40.11
C GLY A 368 -0.17 17.82 39.58
N PRO A 369 0.78 17.42 40.44
CA PRO A 369 2.06 16.84 40.04
C PRO A 369 1.95 15.69 39.02
N ALA A 370 0.99 14.79 39.19
CA ALA A 370 0.75 13.69 38.23
C ALA A 370 0.39 14.20 36.82
N ARG A 371 -0.45 15.26 36.71
CA ARG A 371 -0.78 15.87 35.42
C ARG A 371 0.39 16.61 34.79
N VAL A 372 1.22 17.28 35.59
CA VAL A 372 2.46 17.91 35.10
C VAL A 372 3.40 16.85 34.52
N LEU A 373 3.63 15.74 35.23
CA LEU A 373 4.45 14.63 34.73
C LEU A 373 3.91 14.04 33.42
N SER A 374 2.59 13.84 33.32
CA SER A 374 1.91 13.39 32.10
C SER A 374 2.13 14.35 30.91
N GLN A 375 2.03 15.66 31.11
CA GLN A 375 2.29 16.64 30.03
C GLN A 375 3.78 16.73 29.64
N LEU A 376 4.72 16.62 30.59
CA LEU A 376 6.15 16.54 30.27
C LEU A 376 6.48 15.27 29.47
N THR A 377 5.85 14.15 29.83
CA THR A 377 5.97 12.87 29.10
C THR A 377 5.45 13.00 27.67
N ARG A 378 4.26 13.59 27.50
CA ARG A 378 3.68 13.89 26.19
C ARG A 378 4.59 14.75 25.32
N PHE A 379 5.20 15.79 25.90
CA PHE A 379 6.15 16.64 25.18
C PHE A 379 7.41 15.88 24.74
N ALA A 380 7.93 14.98 25.58
CA ALA A 380 9.15 14.22 25.28
C ALA A 380 8.94 13.03 24.32
N THR A 381 7.77 12.39 24.34
CA THR A 381 7.51 11.11 23.64
C THR A 381 6.49 11.21 22.50
N GLY A 382 5.68 12.27 22.46
CA GLY A 382 4.52 12.37 21.56
C GLY A 382 3.31 11.52 21.98
N ILE A 383 3.37 10.83 23.13
CA ILE A 383 2.31 9.96 23.66
C ILE A 383 1.62 10.64 24.85
N GLU A 384 0.31 10.87 24.77
CA GLU A 384 -0.49 11.34 25.90
C GLU A 384 -1.20 10.19 26.61
N ILE A 385 -0.74 9.84 27.83
CA ILE A 385 -1.47 8.95 28.74
C ILE A 385 -1.96 9.77 29.93
N HIS A 386 -3.27 9.78 30.17
CA HIS A 386 -3.83 10.43 31.34
C HIS A 386 -3.51 9.62 32.62
N PRO A 387 -3.03 10.25 33.72
CA PRO A 387 -2.69 9.52 34.95
C PRO A 387 -3.85 8.73 35.59
N GLY A 388 -5.09 9.11 35.28
CA GLY A 388 -6.29 8.43 35.76
C GLY A 388 -6.68 7.15 35.00
N ALA A 389 -6.13 6.91 33.82
CA ALA A 389 -6.36 5.66 33.10
C ALA A 389 -5.87 4.47 33.93
N THR A 390 -6.43 3.28 33.69
CA THR A 390 -5.97 2.03 34.29
C THR A 390 -5.41 1.13 33.19
N ILE A 391 -4.21 0.60 33.38
CA ILE A 391 -3.47 -0.18 32.36
C ILE A 391 -2.85 -1.40 33.03
N GLY A 392 -3.08 -2.57 32.45
CA GLY A 392 -2.56 -3.86 32.90
C GLY A 392 -1.05 -4.07 32.70
N ARG A 393 -0.67 -5.34 32.65
CA ARG A 393 0.68 -5.83 32.39
C ARG A 393 0.90 -6.04 30.91
N ARG A 394 2.17 -6.05 30.47
CA ARG A 394 2.56 -6.33 29.07
C ARG A 394 1.82 -5.44 28.06
N PHE A 395 1.47 -4.23 28.48
CA PHE A 395 0.98 -3.18 27.59
C PHE A 395 2.13 -2.70 26.72
N PHE A 396 1.89 -2.55 25.42
CA PHE A 396 2.88 -2.11 24.46
C PHE A 396 2.36 -0.95 23.60
N ILE A 397 3.25 -0.01 23.29
CA ILE A 397 2.96 1.08 22.37
C ILE A 397 4.07 1.09 21.32
N ASP A 398 3.75 0.63 20.11
CA ASP A 398 4.68 0.63 18.99
C ASP A 398 4.61 1.94 18.18
N HIS A 399 5.79 2.48 17.85
CA HIS A 399 5.99 3.74 17.14
C HIS A 399 5.18 4.95 17.69
N GLY A 400 4.79 4.94 18.97
CA GLY A 400 3.63 5.63 19.57
C GLY A 400 3.33 7.12 19.37
N MET A 401 4.03 7.86 18.52
CA MET A 401 3.73 9.25 18.18
C MET A 401 2.23 9.47 17.90
N GLY A 402 1.62 10.44 18.59
CA GLY A 402 0.22 10.80 18.43
C GLY A 402 -0.78 9.87 19.12
N VAL A 403 -0.33 8.91 19.95
CA VAL A 403 -1.24 8.10 20.79
C VAL A 403 -1.84 8.95 21.91
N VAL A 404 -3.16 8.84 22.12
CA VAL A 404 -3.92 9.56 23.15
C VAL A 404 -4.82 8.59 23.93
N ILE A 405 -4.55 8.47 25.24
CA ILE A 405 -5.30 7.62 26.18
C ILE A 405 -5.95 8.51 27.25
N GLY A 406 -7.28 8.61 27.19
CA GLY A 406 -8.06 9.50 28.06
C GLY A 406 -8.28 9.00 29.50
N GLU A 407 -8.83 9.89 30.33
CA GLU A 407 -8.85 9.77 31.80
C GLU A 407 -9.47 8.49 32.37
N THR A 408 -10.53 7.98 31.74
CA THR A 408 -11.28 6.82 32.25
C THR A 408 -11.13 5.61 31.33
N ALA A 409 -10.03 5.56 30.58
CA ALA A 409 -9.69 4.39 29.79
C ALA A 409 -9.24 3.25 30.73
N GLU A 410 -9.73 2.06 30.47
CA GLU A 410 -9.26 0.82 31.11
C GLU A 410 -8.66 -0.06 30.02
N ILE A 411 -7.50 -0.63 30.28
CA ILE A 411 -6.76 -1.47 29.34
C ILE A 411 -6.30 -2.71 30.09
N GLY A 412 -6.67 -3.89 29.58
CA GLY A 412 -6.29 -5.19 30.13
C GLY A 412 -4.80 -5.53 29.99
N ASP A 413 -4.49 -6.80 30.22
CA ASP A 413 -3.16 -7.37 30.04
C ASP A 413 -2.88 -7.65 28.54
N ASP A 414 -1.62 -7.65 28.12
CA ASP A 414 -1.19 -8.02 26.74
C ASP A 414 -1.81 -7.18 25.61
N VAL A 415 -2.11 -5.90 25.86
CA VAL A 415 -2.67 -4.98 24.85
C VAL A 415 -1.57 -4.24 24.09
N MET A 416 -1.68 -4.17 22.77
CA MET A 416 -0.78 -3.44 21.88
C MET A 416 -1.50 -2.29 21.17
N LEU A 417 -0.95 -1.06 21.26
CA LEU A 417 -1.38 0.07 20.43
C LEU A 417 -0.27 0.48 19.46
N TYR A 418 -0.63 0.79 18.22
CA TYR A 418 0.26 1.47 17.28
C TYR A 418 0.15 3.01 17.37
N HIS A 419 1.01 3.71 16.65
CA HIS A 419 1.01 5.17 16.50
C HIS A 419 -0.36 5.77 16.12
N GLY A 420 -0.63 7.00 16.55
CA GLY A 420 -1.85 7.75 16.20
C GLY A 420 -3.18 7.21 16.76
N VAL A 421 -3.16 6.21 17.66
CA VAL A 421 -4.37 5.63 18.26
C VAL A 421 -5.00 6.57 19.29
N THR A 422 -6.32 6.75 19.23
CA THR A 422 -7.08 7.58 20.18
C THR A 422 -8.12 6.75 20.94
N LEU A 423 -7.97 6.65 22.26
CA LEU A 423 -8.98 6.14 23.20
C LEU A 423 -9.73 7.32 23.81
N GLY A 424 -10.77 7.78 23.09
CA GLY A 424 -11.42 9.08 23.30
C GLY A 424 -12.79 9.02 23.96
N GLY A 425 -13.20 10.14 24.57
CA GLY A 425 -14.54 10.30 25.15
C GLY A 425 -15.56 10.85 24.15
N ARG A 426 -16.83 10.45 24.29
CA ARG A 426 -17.96 10.98 23.49
C ARG A 426 -18.86 12.00 24.22
N SER A 427 -18.72 12.14 25.53
CA SER A 427 -19.52 13.06 26.37
C SER A 427 -18.61 13.97 27.20
N LEU A 428 -19.13 15.16 27.55
CA LEU A 428 -18.51 16.09 28.48
C LEU A 428 -18.88 15.81 29.95
N GLU A 429 -19.84 14.90 30.19
CA GLU A 429 -20.35 14.57 31.53
C GLU A 429 -19.32 13.87 32.43
N HIS A 430 -19.46 14.03 33.74
CA HIS A 430 -18.56 13.38 34.70
C HIS A 430 -18.91 11.90 34.88
N GLY A 431 -18.00 11.00 34.49
CA GLY A 431 -18.15 9.55 34.62
C GLY A 431 -17.21 8.75 33.72
N LYS A 432 -17.52 7.46 33.56
CA LYS A 432 -16.91 6.58 32.54
C LYS A 432 -17.26 7.15 31.15
N ARG A 433 -16.24 7.47 30.35
CA ARG A 433 -16.37 8.18 29.07
C ARG A 433 -15.54 7.58 27.95
N HIS A 434 -14.41 6.98 28.32
CA HIS A 434 -13.42 6.39 27.43
C HIS A 434 -13.58 4.86 27.43
N PRO A 435 -13.07 4.15 26.41
CA PRO A 435 -13.33 2.72 26.27
C PRO A 435 -12.66 1.86 27.36
N THR A 436 -13.15 0.63 27.49
CA THR A 436 -12.46 -0.48 28.15
C THR A 436 -11.96 -1.44 27.07
N LEU A 437 -10.67 -1.72 27.06
CA LEU A 437 -10.06 -2.75 26.24
C LEU A 437 -9.83 -3.96 27.14
N GLY A 438 -10.35 -5.12 26.74
CA GLY A 438 -10.08 -6.41 27.37
C GLY A 438 -8.62 -6.82 27.24
N ASP A 439 -8.32 -8.03 27.69
CA ASP A 439 -6.99 -8.59 27.54
C ASP A 439 -6.69 -8.90 26.08
N ARG A 440 -5.40 -8.94 25.72
CA ARG A 440 -4.98 -9.53 24.44
C ARG A 440 -5.62 -8.81 23.23
N VAL A 441 -5.73 -7.48 23.31
CA VAL A 441 -6.30 -6.61 22.27
C VAL A 441 -5.21 -5.92 21.45
N VAL A 442 -5.35 -5.91 20.13
CA VAL A 442 -4.44 -5.16 19.22
C VAL A 442 -5.19 -4.00 18.59
N VAL A 443 -4.61 -2.80 18.61
CA VAL A 443 -5.20 -1.60 18.01
C VAL A 443 -4.27 -1.00 16.96
N GLY A 444 -4.64 -1.19 15.69
CA GLY A 444 -3.87 -0.78 14.53
C GLY A 444 -3.69 0.74 14.39
N ALA A 445 -2.67 1.12 13.61
CA ALA A 445 -2.22 2.49 13.47
C ALA A 445 -3.36 3.46 13.11
N GLY A 446 -3.43 4.57 13.83
CA GLY A 446 -4.42 5.62 13.60
C GLY A 446 -5.87 5.26 13.95
N ALA A 447 -6.17 4.14 14.62
CA ALA A 447 -7.56 3.82 14.99
C ALA A 447 -8.12 4.78 16.07
N LYS A 448 -9.43 5.00 16.06
CA LYS A 448 -10.14 5.83 17.04
C LYS A 448 -11.26 5.02 17.70
N ILE A 449 -11.15 4.81 19.01
CA ILE A 449 -12.13 4.07 19.82
C ILE A 449 -12.79 5.09 20.73
N LEU A 450 -14.07 5.38 20.49
CA LEU A 450 -14.73 6.58 21.00
C LEU A 450 -15.97 6.25 21.85
N GLY A 451 -15.92 6.60 23.14
CA GLY A 451 -17.02 6.45 24.09
C GLY A 451 -16.78 5.36 25.14
N PRO A 452 -17.71 5.21 26.11
CA PRO A 452 -17.64 4.20 27.17
C PRO A 452 -18.12 2.83 26.64
N LEU A 453 -17.39 2.31 25.65
CA LEU A 453 -17.64 1.02 25.01
C LEU A 453 -16.59 -0.03 25.42
N VAL A 454 -16.89 -1.30 25.21
CA VAL A 454 -16.00 -2.42 25.51
C VAL A 454 -15.47 -3.03 24.22
N ILE A 455 -14.15 -3.25 24.15
CA ILE A 455 -13.52 -4.17 23.21
C ILE A 455 -13.24 -5.46 23.99
N GLY A 456 -13.91 -6.55 23.63
CA GLY A 456 -13.73 -7.84 24.30
C GLY A 456 -12.36 -8.45 24.06
N ASP A 457 -11.98 -9.41 24.92
CA ASP A 457 -10.68 -10.06 24.90
C ASP A 457 -10.36 -10.67 23.53
N ASP A 458 -9.07 -10.85 23.23
CA ASP A 458 -8.64 -11.54 22.01
C ASP A 458 -9.18 -10.88 20.72
N SER A 459 -9.26 -9.55 20.68
CA SER A 459 -9.83 -8.80 19.54
C SER A 459 -8.84 -7.86 18.88
N ALA A 460 -9.04 -7.57 17.59
CA ALA A 460 -8.20 -6.63 16.85
C ALA A 460 -9.00 -5.52 16.17
N ILE A 461 -8.49 -4.30 16.29
CA ILE A 461 -9.05 -3.10 15.68
C ILE A 461 -8.15 -2.71 14.51
N GLY A 462 -8.71 -2.64 13.30
CA GLY A 462 -7.94 -2.33 12.09
C GLY A 462 -7.37 -0.91 12.09
N ALA A 463 -6.31 -0.72 11.30
CA ALA A 463 -5.73 0.60 11.07
C ALA A 463 -6.80 1.61 10.61
N ASN A 464 -6.74 2.82 11.13
CA ASN A 464 -7.70 3.92 10.90
C ASN A 464 -9.18 3.63 11.23
N ALA A 465 -9.53 2.47 11.80
CA ALA A 465 -10.92 2.14 12.11
C ALA A 465 -11.52 3.11 13.15
N VAL A 466 -12.82 3.40 13.03
CA VAL A 466 -13.54 4.27 13.97
C VAL A 466 -14.62 3.47 14.68
N VAL A 467 -14.31 3.05 15.91
CA VAL A 467 -15.15 2.17 16.74
C VAL A 467 -16.01 3.03 17.67
N THR A 468 -17.32 2.83 17.61
CA THR A 468 -18.34 3.66 18.30
C THR A 468 -19.40 2.85 19.03
N HIS A 469 -19.25 1.53 19.07
CA HIS A 469 -20.09 0.54 19.73
C HIS A 469 -19.20 -0.62 20.24
N ASP A 470 -19.75 -1.49 21.08
CA ASP A 470 -19.02 -2.61 21.66
C ASP A 470 -18.57 -3.63 20.60
N VAL A 471 -17.37 -4.18 20.80
CA VAL A 471 -16.81 -5.27 19.99
C VAL A 471 -16.79 -6.51 20.87
N PRO A 472 -17.47 -7.62 20.52
CA PRO A 472 -17.39 -8.87 21.27
C PRO A 472 -15.96 -9.40 21.34
N ALA A 473 -15.69 -10.32 22.26
CA ALA A 473 -14.41 -11.03 22.29
C ALA A 473 -14.16 -11.79 20.97
N ASP A 474 -12.89 -12.16 20.72
CA ASP A 474 -12.50 -13.01 19.59
C ASP A 474 -12.95 -12.44 18.22
N SER A 475 -12.93 -11.11 18.10
CA SER A 475 -13.50 -10.38 16.96
C SER A 475 -12.51 -9.40 16.32
N ILE A 476 -12.84 -8.99 15.10
CA ILE A 476 -12.11 -8.01 14.31
C ILE A 476 -13.06 -6.87 13.94
N ALA A 477 -12.64 -5.63 14.19
CA ALA A 477 -13.41 -4.43 13.85
C ALA A 477 -12.62 -3.52 12.89
N THR A 478 -13.16 -3.28 11.69
CA THR A 478 -12.46 -2.51 10.63
C THR A 478 -13.37 -1.52 9.92
N GLY A 479 -12.82 -0.40 9.45
CA GLY A 479 -13.56 0.60 8.65
C GLY A 479 -14.07 1.81 9.44
N ILE A 480 -14.80 2.70 8.76
CA ILE A 480 -15.31 3.96 9.29
C ILE A 480 -16.79 4.14 8.85
N PRO A 481 -17.78 3.97 9.75
CA PRO A 481 -17.66 3.38 11.09
C PRO A 481 -17.18 1.92 11.02
N ALA A 482 -16.60 1.42 12.11
CA ALA A 482 -16.09 0.05 12.14
C ALA A 482 -17.22 -0.98 11.98
N VAL A 483 -16.98 -2.02 11.19
CA VAL A 483 -17.82 -3.21 11.05
C VAL A 483 -17.14 -4.37 11.77
N VAL A 484 -17.90 -5.10 12.57
CA VAL A 484 -17.40 -6.18 13.44
C VAL A 484 -17.68 -7.56 12.84
N ARG A 485 -16.68 -8.44 12.87
CA ARG A 485 -16.79 -9.86 12.47
C ARG A 485 -15.99 -10.76 13.43
N PRO A 486 -16.36 -12.04 13.60
CA PRO A 486 -15.54 -12.99 14.37
C PRO A 486 -14.19 -13.30 13.69
N ARG A 487 -13.21 -13.75 14.47
CA ARG A 487 -11.92 -14.32 14.00
C ARG A 487 -12.12 -15.75 13.48
N ASN A 488 -11.55 -16.04 12.30
CA ASN A 488 -11.46 -17.41 11.79
C ASN A 488 -10.30 -18.18 12.46
N GLU A 489 -10.21 -19.50 12.26
CA GLU A 489 -9.22 -20.36 12.94
C GLU A 489 -7.76 -19.92 12.71
N ARG A 490 -7.37 -19.54 11.49
CA ARG A 490 -6.02 -19.02 11.22
C ARG A 490 -5.77 -17.71 11.94
N GLN A 491 -6.81 -16.87 12.02
CA GLN A 491 -6.73 -15.61 12.76
C GLN A 491 -6.71 -15.79 14.27
N ARG A 492 -6.86 -17.00 14.84
CA ARG A 492 -6.77 -17.26 16.30
C ARG A 492 -5.33 -17.42 16.80
N GLU A 493 -4.39 -17.76 15.92
CA GLU A 493 -2.99 -17.97 16.30
C GLU A 493 -2.26 -16.61 16.48
N GLN A 494 -1.66 -16.45 17.67
CA GLN A 494 -0.83 -15.33 18.18
C GLN A 494 -1.20 -13.87 17.84
N LEU A 495 -1.42 -13.08 18.91
CA LEU A 495 -1.83 -11.66 18.89
C LEU A 495 -0.71 -10.63 18.73
N VAL A 496 0.49 -11.06 18.36
CA VAL A 496 1.69 -10.20 18.33
C VAL A 496 2.26 -10.04 16.92
N ASP A 497 1.60 -10.59 15.91
CA ASP A 497 1.97 -10.46 14.51
C ASP A 497 0.74 -9.99 13.68
N PRO A 498 0.79 -8.77 13.09
CA PRO A 498 -0.32 -8.25 12.29
C PRO A 498 -0.66 -9.09 11.05
N THR A 499 0.21 -10.00 10.61
CA THR A 499 -0.09 -10.93 9.50
C THR A 499 -1.21 -11.93 9.82
N PHE A 500 -1.58 -12.13 11.09
CA PHE A 500 -2.67 -13.02 11.50
C PHE A 500 -4.02 -12.30 11.70
N TYR A 501 -4.03 -10.99 11.95
CA TYR A 501 -5.28 -10.20 12.07
C TYR A 501 -5.75 -9.69 10.72
N VAL A 502 -4.80 -9.36 9.86
CA VAL A 502 -5.03 -9.04 8.47
C VAL A 502 -5.31 -10.35 7.74
N ASP A 503 -6.60 -10.70 7.65
CA ASP A 503 -7.06 -11.42 6.47
C ASP A 503 -6.66 -10.56 5.25
N PRO A 504 -5.87 -11.09 4.29
CA PRO A 504 -5.50 -10.33 3.10
C PRO A 504 -6.73 -9.76 2.36
N ALA A 505 -7.89 -10.39 2.48
CA ALA A 505 -9.16 -9.91 1.94
C ALA A 505 -9.72 -8.63 2.60
N MET A 506 -9.18 -8.18 3.74
CA MET A 506 -9.51 -6.86 4.31
C MET A 506 -8.67 -5.71 3.73
N TYR A 507 -7.68 -6.01 2.89
CA TYR A 507 -6.90 -5.03 2.12
C TYR A 507 -7.01 -5.23 0.59
N ILE A 508 -8.06 -5.92 0.12
CA ILE A 508 -8.46 -6.00 -1.30
C ILE A 508 -9.40 -4.83 -1.64
#